data_AF-A0A0M0L813-F1
#
_entry.id   AF-A0A0M0L813-F1
#
_cell.length_a   1.000
_cell.length_b   1.000
_cell.length_c   1.000
_cell.angle_alpha   90.00
_cell.angle_beta   90.00
_cell.angle_gamma   90.00
#
_symmetry.space_group_name_H-M   'P 1'
#
loop_
_entity.id
_entity.type
_entity.pdbx_description
1 polymer ?
#
loop_
_entity_poly.entity_id
_entity_poly.type
_entity_poly.pdbx_seq_one_letter_code
_entity_poly.pdbx_strand_id
1 'polypeptide(L)'
;MMTEAYRMLYEIEVGLRERAEEIMNRHHGPLWRRKLYEERKEHFYHTLSLFGKYEQLQTFFTPSERSRLYKLIPIRNKICHMQLLTIEEYGFLVSCYSLVTSSLDDHLSSVQSVTSST
;
A
#
# COMPACT_ATOMS: atom_id res chain seq x y z
N MET A 1 -8.07 11.46 17.85
CA MET A 1 -8.86 10.99 16.68
C MET A 1 -8.23 11.43 15.36
N MET A 2 -8.10 12.72 15.05
CA MET A 2 -7.48 13.15 13.77
C MET A 2 -6.00 12.80 13.64
N THR A 3 -5.19 12.96 14.70
CA THR A 3 -3.77 12.55 14.70
C THR A 3 -3.62 11.06 14.38
N GLU A 4 -4.52 10.23 14.91
CA GLU A 4 -4.50 8.79 14.71
C GLU A 4 -4.92 8.42 13.27
N ALA A 5 -5.93 9.09 12.73
CA ALA A 5 -6.32 8.93 11.33
C ALA A 5 -5.17 9.30 10.38
N TYR A 6 -4.44 10.38 10.70
CA TYR A 6 -3.25 10.79 9.96
C TYR A 6 -2.14 9.74 10.02
N ARG A 7 -1.86 9.21 11.22
CA ARG A 7 -0.86 8.15 11.45
C ARG A 7 -1.19 6.91 10.61
N MET A 8 -2.42 6.41 10.71
CA MET A 8 -2.86 5.23 9.96
C MET A 8 -2.78 5.43 8.45
N LEU A 9 -3.21 6.59 7.95
CA LEU A 9 -3.11 6.90 6.53
C LEU A 9 -1.65 6.95 6.06
N TYR A 10 -0.77 7.60 6.84
CA TYR A 10 0.65 7.68 6.54
C TYR A 10 1.28 6.29 6.45
N GLU A 11 0.98 5.42 7.42
CA GLU A 11 1.50 4.05 7.46
C GLU A 11 1.01 3.21 6.27
N ILE A 12 -0.25 3.39 5.84
CA ILE A 12 -0.76 2.78 4.60
C ILE A 12 0.02 3.28 3.38
N GLU A 13 0.13 4.60 3.19
CA GLU A 13 0.76 5.19 2.01
C GLU A 13 2.25 4.80 1.91
N VAL A 14 2.95 4.85 3.03
CA VAL A 14 4.38 4.50 3.13
C VAL A 14 4.57 3.00 2.96
N GLY A 15 3.83 2.17 3.69
CA GLY A 15 4.00 0.72 3.66
C GLY A 15 3.76 0.14 2.26
N LEU A 16 2.72 0.60 1.56
CA LEU A 16 2.47 0.20 0.17
C LEU A 16 3.61 0.62 -0.77
N ARG A 17 4.10 1.85 -0.63
CA ARG A 17 5.18 2.38 -1.48
C ARG A 17 6.48 1.63 -1.25
N GLU A 18 6.89 1.47 0.00
CA GLU A 18 8.12 0.78 0.37
C GLU A 18 8.09 -0.67 -0.08
N ARG A 19 6.95 -1.35 0.11
CA ARG A 19 6.81 -2.73 -0.37
C ARG A 19 6.88 -2.84 -1.88
N ALA A 20 6.17 -1.97 -2.60
CA ALA A 20 6.23 -1.95 -4.04
C ALA A 20 7.66 -1.72 -4.54
N GLU A 21 8.37 -0.75 -3.94
CA GLU A 21 9.77 -0.50 -4.26
C GLU A 21 10.67 -1.70 -3.95
N GLU A 22 10.52 -2.32 -2.78
CA GLU A 22 11.31 -3.49 -2.38
C GLU A 22 11.18 -4.62 -3.40
N ILE A 23 9.94 -5.02 -3.71
CA ILE A 23 9.65 -6.14 -4.60
C ILE A 23 10.09 -5.81 -6.03
N MET A 24 9.76 -4.62 -6.53
CA MET A 24 10.13 -4.23 -7.88
C MET A 24 11.65 -4.10 -8.05
N ASN A 25 12.36 -3.59 -7.04
CA ASN A 25 13.83 -3.56 -7.03
C ASN A 25 14.41 -4.98 -7.02
N ARG A 26 13.83 -5.91 -6.26
CA ARG A 26 14.29 -7.31 -6.21
C ARG A 26 14.13 -8.01 -7.56
N HIS A 27 13.01 -7.83 -8.24
CA HIS A 27 12.72 -8.55 -9.49
C HIS A 27 13.28 -7.89 -10.75
N HIS A 28 13.38 -6.56 -10.78
CA HIS A 28 13.75 -5.81 -11.99
C HIS A 28 15.03 -4.96 -11.82
N GLY A 29 15.56 -4.86 -10.60
CA GLY A 29 16.73 -4.09 -10.22
C GLY A 29 16.44 -2.62 -9.88
N PRO A 30 17.44 -1.87 -9.37
CA PRO A 30 17.28 -0.49 -8.87
C PRO A 30 16.74 0.53 -9.89
N LEU A 31 16.83 0.23 -11.18
CA LEU A 31 16.39 1.10 -12.28
C LEU A 31 15.07 0.63 -12.90
N TRP A 32 14.30 -0.21 -12.20
CA TRP A 32 13.06 -0.80 -12.70
C TRP A 32 12.08 0.23 -13.24
N ARG A 33 11.93 1.38 -12.56
CA ARG A 33 11.04 2.46 -12.99
C ARG A 33 11.36 2.95 -14.40
N ARG A 34 12.65 3.12 -14.71
CA ARG A 34 13.10 3.53 -16.05
C ARG A 34 12.91 2.41 -17.07
N LYS A 35 13.20 1.16 -16.69
CA LYS A 35 13.07 -0.01 -17.58
C LYS A 35 11.61 -0.29 -17.97
N LEU A 36 10.70 -0.05 -17.03
CA LEU A 36 9.26 -0.31 -17.19
C LEU A 36 8.46 0.94 -17.57
N TYR A 37 9.15 2.05 -17.87
CA TYR A 37 8.56 3.34 -18.23
C TYR A 37 7.53 3.84 -17.21
N GLU A 38 7.79 3.60 -15.92
CA GLU A 38 6.95 4.09 -14.83
C GLU A 38 7.36 5.50 -14.43
N GLU A 39 6.42 6.42 -14.57
CA GLU A 39 6.60 7.79 -14.11
C GLU A 39 6.77 7.82 -12.58
N ARG A 40 7.67 8.69 -12.09
CA ARG A 40 7.83 8.91 -10.65
C ARG A 40 6.66 9.76 -10.14
N LYS A 41 5.50 9.14 -9.98
CA LYS A 41 4.32 9.76 -9.38
C LYS A 41 4.22 9.33 -7.92
N GLU A 42 4.27 10.31 -7.02
CA GLU A 42 4.13 10.08 -5.57
C GLU A 42 2.66 9.98 -5.12
N HIS A 43 1.74 9.74 -6.04
CA HIS A 43 0.31 9.68 -5.73
C HIS A 43 -0.09 8.29 -5.22
N PHE A 44 -0.88 8.27 -4.14
CA PHE A 44 -1.46 7.05 -3.58
C PHE A 44 -2.11 6.13 -4.62
N TYR A 45 -2.87 6.72 -5.56
CA TYR A 45 -3.48 6.01 -6.68
C TYR A 45 -2.44 5.26 -7.54
N HIS A 46 -1.32 5.92 -7.86
CA HIS A 46 -0.27 5.32 -8.67
C HIS A 46 0.36 4.13 -7.95
N THR A 47 0.67 4.27 -6.66
CA THR A 47 1.19 3.15 -5.86
C THR A 47 0.22 1.96 -5.87
N LEU A 48 -1.08 2.19 -5.64
CA LEU A 48 -2.09 1.12 -5.69
C LEU A 48 -2.18 0.45 -7.07
N SER A 49 -1.97 1.21 -8.14
CA SER A 49 -2.02 0.66 -9.51
C SER A 49 -0.91 -0.38 -9.75
N LEU A 50 0.25 -0.25 -9.09
CA LEU A 50 1.35 -1.21 -9.20
C LEU A 50 0.90 -2.60 -8.72
N PHE A 51 0.15 -2.67 -7.62
CA PHE A 51 -0.40 -3.90 -7.06
C PHE A 51 -1.47 -4.56 -7.93
N GLY A 52 -2.02 -3.84 -8.92
CA GLY A 52 -2.88 -4.42 -9.94
C GLY A 52 -2.14 -4.77 -11.24
N LYS A 53 -1.01 -4.11 -11.51
CA LYS A 53 -0.30 -4.18 -12.79
C LYS A 53 0.76 -5.28 -12.84
N TYR A 54 1.51 -5.47 -11.75
CA TYR A 54 2.66 -6.37 -11.71
C TYR A 54 2.34 -7.66 -10.97
N GLU A 55 2.60 -8.80 -11.61
CA GLU A 55 2.29 -10.14 -11.10
C GLU A 55 2.87 -10.38 -9.70
N GLN A 56 4.10 -9.92 -9.45
CA GLN A 56 4.80 -10.07 -8.18
C GLN A 56 4.15 -9.26 -7.03
N LEU A 57 3.35 -8.24 -7.36
CA LEU A 57 2.62 -7.42 -6.39
C LEU A 57 1.16 -7.84 -6.26
N GLN A 58 0.61 -8.55 -7.25
CA GLN A 58 -0.80 -8.99 -7.23
C GLN A 58 -1.09 -10.01 -6.12
N THR A 59 -0.08 -10.68 -5.58
CA THR A 59 -0.23 -11.66 -4.49
C THR A 59 -0.59 -11.02 -3.14
N PHE A 60 -0.30 -9.73 -2.95
CA PHE A 60 -0.51 -9.05 -1.67
C PHE A 60 -1.98 -8.72 -1.39
N PHE A 61 -2.75 -8.47 -2.46
CA PHE A 61 -4.15 -8.04 -2.36
C PHE A 61 -4.97 -8.65 -3.48
N THR A 62 -6.09 -9.25 -3.11
CA THR A 62 -7.13 -9.66 -4.05
C THR A 62 -7.73 -8.46 -4.81
N PRO A 63 -8.39 -8.67 -5.96
CA PRO A 63 -9.05 -7.59 -6.69
C PRO A 63 -10.08 -6.81 -5.86
N SER A 64 -10.82 -7.49 -4.96
CA SER A 64 -11.79 -6.88 -4.06
C SER A 64 -11.12 -5.99 -3.01
N GLU A 65 -10.00 -6.43 -2.43
CA GLU A 65 -9.20 -5.66 -1.48
C GLU A 65 -8.58 -4.42 -2.14
N ARG A 66 -8.03 -4.54 -3.35
CA ARG A 66 -7.54 -3.37 -4.10
C ARG A 66 -8.67 -2.37 -4.39
N SER A 67 -9.83 -2.86 -4.82
CA SER A 67 -11.02 -2.01 -5.02
C SER A 67 -11.42 -1.27 -3.73
N ARG A 68 -11.30 -1.95 -2.58
CA ARG A 68 -11.51 -1.32 -1.27
C ARG A 68 -10.48 -0.23 -0.98
N LEU A 69 -9.20 -0.46 -1.23
CA LEU A 69 -8.16 0.55 -1.04
C LEU A 69 -8.34 1.78 -1.93
N TYR A 70 -8.81 1.62 -3.17
CA TYR A 70 -9.17 2.75 -4.02
C TYR A 70 -10.29 3.62 -3.43
N LYS A 71 -11.24 3.03 -2.70
CA LYS A 71 -12.30 3.78 -1.99
C LYS A 71 -11.78 4.58 -0.79
N LEU A 72 -10.51 4.44 -0.41
CA LEU A 72 -9.88 5.25 0.63
C LEU A 72 -9.54 6.68 0.15
N ILE A 73 -9.50 6.93 -1.17
CA ILE A 73 -9.09 8.23 -1.74
C ILE A 73 -9.90 9.43 -1.19
N PRO A 74 -11.24 9.38 -1.08
CA PRO A 74 -12.00 10.49 -0.51
C PRO A 74 -11.66 10.75 0.96
N ILE A 75 -11.45 9.70 1.76
CA ILE A 75 -11.07 9.80 3.18
C ILE A 75 -9.66 10.37 3.31
N ARG A 76 -8.73 9.93 2.46
CA ARG A 76 -7.38 10.48 2.34
C ARG A 76 -7.42 11.98 2.08
N ASN A 77 -8.24 12.42 1.14
CA ASN A 77 -8.38 13.85 0.84
C ASN A 77 -8.94 14.64 2.03
N LYS A 78 -9.96 14.11 2.72
CA LYS A 78 -10.47 14.73 3.96
C LYS A 78 -9.38 14.89 5.01
N ILE A 79 -8.61 13.83 5.28
CA ILE A 79 -7.51 13.85 6.24
C ILE A 79 -6.47 14.90 5.84
N CYS A 80 -6.03 14.92 4.58
CA CYS A 80 -5.05 15.90 4.09
C CYS A 80 -5.53 17.35 4.15
N HIS A 81 -6.84 17.58 4.08
CA HIS A 81 -7.45 18.89 4.24
C HIS A 81 -7.92 19.17 5.68
N MET A 82 -7.49 18.35 6.66
CA MET A 82 -7.81 18.47 8.08
C MET A 82 -9.33 18.48 8.36
N GLN A 83 -10.10 17.84 7.50
CA GLN A 83 -11.55 17.70 7.65
C GLN A 83 -11.88 16.55 8.60
N LEU A 84 -12.93 16.73 9.41
CA LEU A 84 -13.42 15.69 10.31
C LEU A 84 -13.96 14.50 9.51
N LEU A 85 -13.60 13.31 9.97
CA LEU A 85 -14.15 12.05 9.48
C LEU A 85 -15.42 11.70 10.24
N THR A 86 -16.39 11.09 9.55
CA THR A 86 -17.49 10.41 10.25
C THR A 86 -17.00 9.13 10.93
N ILE A 87 -17.84 8.56 11.81
CA ILE A 87 -17.52 7.29 12.49
C ILE A 87 -17.33 6.16 11.47
N GLU A 88 -18.16 6.13 10.43
CA GLU A 88 -18.09 5.15 9.35
C GLU A 88 -16.81 5.31 8.53
N GLU A 89 -16.41 6.55 8.23
CA GLU A 89 -15.17 6.85 7.51
C GLU A 89 -13.94 6.46 8.32
N TYR A 90 -13.94 6.74 9.62
CA TYR A 90 -12.87 6.32 10.52
C TYR A 90 -12.80 4.79 10.63
N GLY A 91 -13.95 4.11 10.79
CA GLY A 91 -14.01 2.65 10.80
C GLY A 91 -13.53 2.03 9.49
N PHE A 92 -13.84 2.65 8.35
CA PHE A 92 -13.35 2.22 7.05
C PHE A 92 -11.83 2.38 6.93
N LEU A 93 -11.27 3.49 7.40
CA LEU A 93 -9.82 3.73 7.47
C LEU A 93 -9.13 2.66 8.33
N VAL A 94 -9.63 2.41 9.54
CA VAL A 94 -9.09 1.38 10.46
C VAL A 94 -9.07 0.02 9.76
N SER A 95 -10.14 -0.35 9.08
CA SER A 95 -10.18 -1.64 8.40
C SER A 95 -9.24 -1.71 7.19
N CYS A 96 -9.01 -0.61 6.46
CA CYS A 96 -7.99 -0.57 5.41
C CYS A 96 -6.57 -0.64 5.99
N TYR A 97 -6.35 0.01 7.14
CA TYR A 97 -5.09 -0.03 7.86
C TYR A 97 -4.76 -1.47 8.27
N SER A 98 -5.68 -2.16 8.94
CA SER A 98 -5.50 -3.56 9.33
C SER A 98 -5.22 -4.48 8.14
N LEU A 99 -5.96 -4.29 7.03
CA LEU A 99 -5.72 -5.05 5.80
C LEU A 99 -4.28 -4.86 5.29
N VAL A 100 -3.82 -3.62 5.18
CA VAL A 100 -2.48 -3.33 4.67
C VAL A 100 -1.40 -3.86 5.62
N THR A 101 -1.52 -3.64 6.93
CA THR A 101 -0.51 -4.12 7.87
C THR A 101 -0.42 -5.64 7.88
N SER A 102 -1.55 -6.36 7.91
CA SER A 102 -1.55 -7.82 7.89
C SER A 102 -0.96 -8.37 6.58
N SER A 103 -1.38 -7.85 5.42
CA SER A 103 -0.83 -8.28 4.14
C SER A 103 0.68 -8.03 4.02
N LEU A 104 1.19 -6.95 4.61
CA LEU A 104 2.61 -6.63 4.56
C LEU A 104 3.45 -7.48 5.55
N ASP A 105 2.89 -7.84 6.71
CA ASP A 105 3.54 -8.66 7.74
C ASP A 105 3.60 -10.15 7.35
N ASP A 106 2.53 -10.69 6.77
CA ASP A 106 2.46 -12.10 6.34
C ASP A 106 3.51 -12.43 5.26
N HIS A 107 3.83 -11.46 4.41
CA HIS A 107 4.86 -11.59 3.39
C HIS A 107 6.29 -11.44 3.94
N LEU A 108 6.52 -10.78 5.08
CA LEU A 108 7.84 -10.77 5.75
C LEU A 108 8.18 -12.15 6.32
N SER A 109 7.19 -12.83 6.89
CA SER A 109 7.34 -14.17 7.48
C SER A 109 7.61 -15.25 6.43
N SER A 110 7.05 -15.09 5.22
CA SER A 110 7.25 -16.02 4.10
C SER A 110 8.61 -15.89 3.39
N VAL A 111 9.33 -14.79 3.60
CA VAL A 111 10.62 -14.52 2.92
C VAL A 111 11.82 -14.99 3.76
N GLN A 112 11.73 -14.98 5.09
CA GLN A 112 12.82 -15.43 5.98
C GLN A 112 13.06 -16.95 5.96
N SER A 113 12.05 -17.74 5.56
CA SER A 113 12.17 -19.20 5.43
C SER A 113 12.97 -19.63 4.19
N VAL A 114 13.06 -18.78 3.16
CA VAL A 114 13.75 -19.10 1.90
C VAL A 114 15.25 -18.77 1.97
N THR A 115 15.65 -17.77 2.74
CA THR A 115 17.06 -17.32 2.84
C THR A 115 17.89 -18.10 3.85
N SER A 116 17.28 -18.99 4.63
CA SER A 116 17.96 -19.80 5.67
C SER A 116 18.32 -21.21 5.19
N SER A 117 18.27 -21.48 3.88
CA SER A 117 18.55 -22.80 3.28
C SER A 117 19.62 -22.78 2.19
N THR A 118 20.58 -21.86 2.29
CA THR A 118 21.80 -21.82 1.47
C THR A 118 22.99 -21.61 2.39
#